data_AF-A0A6J1BSY3-F1
#
_entry.id   AF-A0A6J1BSY3-F1
#
_cell.length_a   1.000
_cell.length_b   1.000
_cell.length_c   1.000
_cell.angle_alpha   90.00
_cell.angle_beta   90.00
_cell.angle_gamma   90.00
#
_symmetry.space_group_name_H-M   'P 1'
#
loop_
_entity.id
_entity.type
_entity.pdbx_description
1 polymer ?
#
loop_
_entity_poly.entity_id
_entity_poly.type
_entity_poly.pdbx_seq_one_letter_code
_entity_poly.pdbx_strand_id
1 'polypeptide(L)'
;MANSLQRIWNHRCGLRGTLAPLCRSFSADSLVQVKPGEIGMVSGIPEEHLTRRVVIYSPARTASQQGSGKVGKWKINFMSTQKWENPLMGWTSTGDPYANVGDSALSFDSEEAAKAFAEKHGWDYVVKKRHTPLLKVKAYADNFKWKGPPEAKEA
;
A
#
# COMPACT_ATOMS: atom_id res chain seq x y z
N MET A 1 53.85 -44.67 11.11
CA MET A 1 54.97 -43.73 10.93
C MET A 1 54.38 -42.38 10.51
N ALA A 2 54.71 -41.32 11.25
CA ALA A 2 54.80 -39.88 10.90
C ALA A 2 53.65 -39.22 10.10
N ASN A 3 53.18 -37.99 10.34
CA ASN A 3 53.49 -36.86 11.23
C ASN A 3 52.24 -35.95 11.14
N SER A 4 51.58 -35.55 12.23
CA SER A 4 51.92 -34.45 13.15
C SER A 4 52.03 -33.06 12.49
N LEU A 5 51.36 -32.09 13.15
CA LEU A 5 51.42 -30.61 13.01
C LEU A 5 50.54 -30.02 11.88
N GLN A 6 49.76 -28.94 12.03
CA GLN A 6 49.48 -27.98 13.10
C GLN A 6 48.33 -27.07 12.61
N ARG A 7 47.39 -26.68 13.47
CA ARG A 7 46.99 -25.27 13.69
C ARG A 7 45.91 -25.18 14.76
N ILE A 8 46.38 -25.08 16.00
CA ILE A 8 45.59 -24.59 17.12
C ILE A 8 45.53 -23.07 16.95
N TRP A 9 44.34 -22.52 16.77
CA TRP A 9 44.15 -21.07 16.75
C TRP A 9 43.92 -20.61 18.19
N ASN A 10 44.90 -19.87 18.72
CA ASN A 10 44.81 -19.21 20.01
C ASN A 10 43.80 -18.05 19.93
N HIS A 11 42.62 -18.21 20.53
CA HIS A 11 41.75 -17.10 20.84
C HIS A 11 42.19 -16.44 22.15
N ARG A 12 43.00 -15.37 22.06
CA ARG A 12 43.15 -14.43 23.17
C ARG A 12 43.54 -13.03 22.68
N CYS A 13 42.57 -12.14 22.64
CA CYS A 13 42.66 -10.67 22.72
C CYS A 13 41.26 -10.12 22.45
N GLY A 14 40.63 -9.25 23.22
CA GLY A 14 40.96 -8.58 24.47
C GLY A 14 39.67 -7.91 24.95
N LEU A 15 39.50 -7.76 26.26
CA LEU A 15 38.43 -6.97 26.85
C LEU A 15 38.61 -5.51 26.41
N ARG A 16 37.85 -5.09 25.39
CA ARG A 16 37.73 -3.68 25.01
C ARG A 16 36.44 -3.20 25.66
N GLY A 17 36.57 -2.49 26.78
CA GLY A 17 35.45 -1.87 27.47
C GLY A 17 34.76 -0.91 26.52
N THR A 18 33.54 -1.25 26.12
CA THR A 18 32.62 -0.31 25.50
C THR A 18 32.05 0.54 26.63
N LEU A 19 32.61 1.73 26.84
CA LEU A 19 31.82 2.82 27.41
C LEU A 19 30.69 3.07 26.41
N ALA A 20 29.51 2.53 26.71
CA ALA A 20 28.31 2.87 25.97
C ALA A 20 28.13 4.39 26.08
N PRO A 21 28.00 5.14 24.97
CA PRO A 21 27.57 6.51 25.08
C PRO A 21 26.18 6.46 25.70
N LEU A 22 26.02 7.11 26.86
CA LEU A 22 24.73 7.37 27.49
C LEU A 22 23.98 8.43 26.65
N CYS A 23 23.75 8.13 25.37
CA CYS A 23 22.81 8.88 24.58
C CYS A 23 21.44 8.40 25.04
N ARG A 24 20.91 9.12 26.04
CA ARG A 24 19.49 9.07 26.37
C ARG A 24 18.77 9.34 25.04
N SER A 25 18.12 8.34 24.45
CA SER A 25 17.14 8.62 23.42
C SER A 25 16.17 9.59 24.05
N PHE A 26 16.16 10.82 23.54
CA PHE A 26 15.18 11.81 23.93
C PHE A 26 13.85 11.27 23.40
N SER A 27 13.20 10.42 24.20
CA SER A 27 11.90 9.86 23.87
C SER A 27 10.90 11.00 24.00
N ALA A 28 10.75 11.76 22.92
CA ALA A 28 9.76 12.81 22.76
C ALA A 28 8.38 12.24 22.39
N ASP A 29 8.09 11.01 22.80
CA ASP A 29 6.73 10.47 22.72
C ASP A 29 5.90 11.05 23.87
N SER A 30 5.66 12.36 23.80
CA SER A 30 4.51 12.93 24.48
C SER A 30 3.29 12.23 23.90
N LEU A 31 2.55 11.51 24.74
CA LEU A 31 1.26 10.89 24.42
C LEU A 31 0.23 11.98 24.08
N VAL A 32 0.41 12.66 22.96
CA VAL A 32 -0.58 13.58 22.41
C VAL A 32 -1.64 12.70 21.79
N GLN A 33 -2.77 12.55 22.48
CA GLN A 33 -3.98 12.02 21.90
C GLN A 33 -4.40 12.98 20.78
N VAL A 34 -3.96 12.70 19.56
CA VAL A 34 -4.40 13.46 18.37
C VAL A 34 -5.89 13.22 18.23
N LYS A 35 -6.71 14.24 18.45
CA LYS A 35 -8.13 14.09 18.20
C LYS A 35 -8.36 14.02 16.69
N PRO A 36 -9.31 13.21 16.21
CA PRO A 36 -9.61 13.13 14.79
C PRO A 36 -9.97 14.53 14.26
N GLY A 37 -9.41 14.90 13.12
CA GLY A 37 -9.64 16.20 12.46
C GLY A 37 -8.75 17.37 12.89
N GLU A 38 -7.99 17.28 13.99
CA GLU A 38 -7.13 18.38 14.44
C GLU A 38 -6.04 18.73 13.42
N ILE A 39 -5.43 17.73 12.80
CA ILE A 39 -4.37 17.94 11.81
C ILE A 39 -4.93 18.55 10.53
N GLY A 40 -6.17 18.20 10.16
CA GLY A 40 -6.86 18.81 9.02
C GLY A 40 -6.96 20.33 9.17
N MET A 41 -7.37 20.81 10.34
CA MET A 41 -7.48 22.25 10.63
C MET A 41 -6.13 22.98 10.58
N VAL A 42 -5.07 22.35 11.10
CA VAL A 42 -3.73 22.95 11.14
C VAL A 42 -3.04 22.96 9.77
N SER A 43 -3.39 22.02 8.89
CA SER A 43 -2.73 21.82 7.59
C SER A 43 -3.00 22.90 6.54
N GLY A 44 -3.90 23.87 6.82
CA GLY A 44 -4.22 24.95 5.89
C GLY A 44 -5.09 24.51 4.69
N ILE A 45 -5.70 23.32 4.77
CA ILE A 45 -6.68 22.85 3.80
C ILE A 45 -7.99 23.64 4.00
N PRO A 46 -8.61 24.21 2.94
CA PRO A 46 -9.86 24.92 3.09
C PRO A 46 -10.99 23.97 3.55
N GLU A 47 -11.94 24.49 4.32
CA GLU A 47 -12.99 23.70 4.97
C GLU A 47 -13.85 22.90 3.98
N GLU A 48 -14.14 23.48 2.81
CA GLU A 48 -14.85 22.84 1.70
C GLU A 48 -14.23 21.51 1.27
N HIS A 49 -12.93 21.36 1.49
CA HIS A 49 -12.17 20.20 1.08
C HIS A 49 -12.00 19.18 2.21
N LEU A 50 -12.33 19.54 3.46
CA LEU A 50 -12.32 18.61 4.60
C LEU A 50 -13.61 17.80 4.68
N THR A 51 -14.75 18.36 4.26
CA THR A 51 -16.05 17.67 4.27
C THR A 51 -16.22 16.62 3.18
N ARG A 52 -15.23 16.49 2.27
CA ARG A 52 -15.33 15.56 1.14
C ARG A 52 -15.25 14.10 1.62
N ARG A 53 -16.05 13.24 0.98
CA ARG A 53 -15.94 11.79 1.18
C ARG A 53 -14.81 11.20 0.35
N VAL A 54 -13.99 10.38 1.00
CA VAL A 54 -12.86 9.68 0.39
C VAL A 54 -13.10 8.17 0.32
N VAL A 55 -12.55 7.53 -0.70
CA VAL A 55 -12.61 6.07 -0.85
C VAL A 55 -11.22 5.49 -0.69
N ILE A 56 -11.03 4.70 0.35
CA ILE A 56 -9.78 3.98 0.59
C ILE A 56 -9.87 2.65 -0.16
N TYR A 57 -8.93 2.40 -1.06
CA TYR A 57 -8.93 1.17 -1.87
C TYR A 57 -7.53 0.72 -2.22
N SER A 58 -7.39 -0.56 -2.53
CA SER A 58 -6.20 -1.08 -3.19
C SER A 58 -6.49 -1.19 -4.69
N PRO A 59 -5.68 -0.56 -5.57
CA PRO A 59 -5.87 -0.67 -7.01
C PRO A 59 -5.87 -2.13 -7.47
N ALA A 60 -6.86 -2.48 -8.28
CA ALA A 60 -6.90 -3.78 -8.93
C ALA A 60 -5.75 -3.91 -9.93
N ARG A 61 -5.39 -5.16 -10.26
CA ARG A 61 -4.42 -5.42 -11.32
C ARG A 61 -5.00 -4.92 -12.66
N THR A 62 -4.20 -4.20 -13.44
CA THR A 62 -4.55 -3.81 -14.81
C THR A 62 -4.87 -5.04 -15.64
N ALA A 63 -6.09 -5.16 -16.17
CA ALA A 63 -6.53 -6.37 -16.89
C ALA A 63 -5.67 -6.69 -18.12
N SER A 64 -5.17 -5.66 -18.81
CA SER A 64 -4.30 -5.79 -19.98
C SER A 64 -2.91 -6.33 -19.66
N GLN A 65 -2.47 -6.31 -18.38
CA GLN A 65 -1.13 -6.72 -17.95
C GLN A 65 -1.20 -7.87 -16.95
N GLN A 66 -0.23 -8.78 -17.02
CA GLN A 66 -0.18 -9.91 -16.07
C GLN A 66 0.61 -9.62 -14.79
N GLY A 67 1.46 -8.59 -14.79
CA GLY A 67 2.32 -8.24 -13.66
C GLY A 67 1.55 -7.81 -12.40
N SER A 68 2.03 -8.22 -11.23
CA SER A 68 1.42 -7.93 -9.92
C SER A 68 2.12 -6.83 -9.12
N GLY A 69 3.19 -6.22 -9.63
CA GLY A 69 4.04 -5.31 -8.86
C GLY A 69 3.37 -4.03 -8.35
N LYS A 70 2.30 -3.56 -9.01
CA LYS A 70 1.53 -2.38 -8.56
C LYS A 70 0.42 -2.72 -7.56
N VAL A 71 0.14 -4.01 -7.34
CA VAL A 71 -0.97 -4.46 -6.49
C VAL A 71 -0.51 -4.47 -5.03
N GLY A 72 -1.40 -4.11 -4.10
CA GLY A 72 -1.16 -4.19 -2.67
C GLY A 72 -0.69 -2.89 -2.01
N LYS A 73 -0.43 -1.85 -2.80
CA LYS A 73 -0.45 -0.48 -2.29
C LYS A 73 -1.91 -0.06 -2.05
N TRP A 74 -2.11 0.73 -1.01
CA TRP A 74 -3.39 1.35 -0.66
C TRP A 74 -3.35 2.81 -1.08
N LYS A 75 -4.47 3.30 -1.61
CA LYS A 75 -4.62 4.68 -2.07
C LYS A 75 -5.91 5.26 -1.54
N ILE A 76 -5.91 6.58 -1.42
CA ILE A 76 -7.09 7.36 -1.06
C ILE A 76 -7.58 8.03 -2.35
N ASN A 77 -8.75 7.62 -2.82
CA ASN A 77 -9.42 8.27 -3.94
C ASN A 77 -10.29 9.41 -3.40
N PHE A 78 -10.04 10.62 -3.87
CA PHE A 78 -10.96 11.74 -3.70
C PHE A 78 -11.95 11.69 -4.85
N MET A 79 -13.25 11.65 -4.55
CA MET A 79 -14.27 11.71 -5.60
C MET A 79 -14.11 13.03 -6.36
N SER A 80 -13.57 12.96 -7.57
CA SER A 80 -13.18 14.14 -8.32
C SER A 80 -14.41 14.91 -8.80
N THR A 81 -14.32 16.22 -8.72
CA THR A 81 -15.32 17.15 -9.25
C THR A 81 -15.32 17.17 -10.79
N GLN A 82 -16.21 17.98 -11.38
CA GLN A 82 -16.35 18.22 -12.80
C GLN A 82 -15.02 18.62 -13.47
N LYS A 83 -14.70 17.94 -14.57
CA LYS A 83 -13.68 18.33 -15.54
C LYS A 83 -14.38 18.89 -16.78
N TRP A 84 -13.81 19.92 -17.38
CA TRP A 84 -14.38 20.56 -18.59
C TRP A 84 -13.31 20.73 -19.66
N GLU A 85 -13.76 20.97 -20.89
CA GLU A 85 -12.89 21.26 -22.02
C GLU A 85 -12.52 22.75 -22.06
N ASN A 86 -11.24 23.07 -22.24
CA ASN A 86 -10.78 24.43 -22.43
C ASN A 86 -11.17 24.91 -23.85
N PRO A 87 -11.96 26.00 -23.99
CA PRO A 87 -12.48 26.44 -25.29
C PRO A 87 -11.41 26.87 -26.29
N LEU A 88 -10.19 27.20 -25.85
CA LEU A 88 -9.11 27.62 -26.75
C LEU A 88 -8.37 26.43 -27.38
N MET A 89 -7.93 25.47 -26.56
CA MET A 89 -7.03 24.38 -26.99
C MET A 89 -7.67 22.98 -26.95
N GLY A 90 -8.85 22.83 -26.35
CA GLY A 90 -9.51 21.53 -26.18
C GLY A 90 -8.92 20.65 -25.06
N TRP A 91 -8.05 21.18 -24.21
CA TRP A 91 -7.46 20.41 -23.10
C TRP A 91 -8.46 20.22 -21.95
N THR A 92 -8.31 19.13 -21.20
CA THR A 92 -9.13 18.87 -20.01
C THR A 92 -8.67 19.75 -18.84
N SER A 93 -9.47 20.74 -18.47
CA SER A 93 -9.27 21.60 -17.30
C SER A 93 -10.07 21.08 -16.10
N THR A 94 -9.58 21.37 -14.90
CA THR A 94 -10.20 21.00 -13.62
C THR A 94 -10.07 22.15 -12.63
N GLY A 95 -11.07 22.34 -11.78
CA GLY A 95 -11.03 23.29 -10.66
C GLY A 95 -10.67 22.64 -9.32
N ASP A 96 -10.67 21.30 -9.25
CA ASP A 96 -10.41 20.57 -8.00
C ASP A 96 -8.90 20.36 -7.77
N PRO A 97 -8.33 20.83 -6.64
CA PRO A 97 -6.91 20.68 -6.36
C PRO A 97 -6.50 19.23 -6.06
N TYR A 98 -7.40 18.38 -5.58
CA TYR A 98 -7.08 16.99 -5.23
C TYR A 98 -7.25 16.01 -6.39
N ALA A 99 -7.63 16.48 -7.57
CA ALA A 99 -7.90 15.65 -8.74
C ALA A 99 -6.74 14.69 -9.09
N ASN A 100 -5.50 15.07 -8.80
CA ASN A 100 -4.30 14.27 -9.10
C ASN A 100 -3.58 13.74 -7.85
N VAL A 101 -3.85 14.31 -6.67
CA VAL A 101 -3.08 14.02 -5.43
C VAL A 101 -3.35 12.59 -4.95
N GLY A 102 -4.61 12.14 -5.01
CA GLY A 102 -4.99 10.79 -4.57
C GLY A 102 -4.36 9.67 -5.38
N ASP A 103 -4.23 9.85 -6.70
CA ASP A 103 -3.72 8.81 -7.59
C ASP A 103 -2.18 8.79 -7.65
N SER A 104 -1.53 9.95 -7.65
CA SER A 104 -0.10 10.07 -7.94
C SER A 104 0.78 10.08 -6.69
N ALA A 105 0.35 10.75 -5.62
CA ALA A 105 1.23 11.07 -4.49
C ALA A 105 0.91 10.29 -3.20
N LEU A 106 -0.35 9.92 -2.97
CA LEU A 106 -0.78 9.28 -1.71
C LEU A 106 -0.89 7.76 -1.86
N SER A 107 0.22 7.07 -1.58
CA SER A 107 0.26 5.61 -1.47
C SER A 107 0.66 5.17 -0.07
N PHE A 108 -0.08 4.22 0.48
CA PHE A 108 0.13 3.63 1.80
C PHE A 108 0.44 2.14 1.64
N ASP A 109 1.14 1.56 2.61
CA ASP A 109 1.46 0.13 2.62
C ASP A 109 0.35 -0.71 3.25
N SER A 110 -0.41 -0.15 4.20
CA SER A 110 -1.51 -0.84 4.89
C SER A 110 -2.83 -0.07 4.81
N GLU A 111 -3.93 -0.81 4.94
CA GLU A 111 -5.29 -0.25 5.04
C GLU A 111 -5.42 0.64 6.28
N GLU A 112 -4.83 0.20 7.39
CA GLU A 112 -4.86 0.89 8.68
C GLU A 112 -4.11 2.22 8.63
N ALA A 113 -2.96 2.27 7.95
CA ALA A 113 -2.23 3.53 7.76
C ALA A 113 -3.05 4.54 6.95
N ALA A 114 -3.76 4.08 5.92
CA ALA A 114 -4.64 4.93 5.13
C ALA A 114 -5.85 5.44 5.95
N LYS A 115 -6.45 4.58 6.78
CA LYS A 115 -7.54 4.96 7.71
C LYS A 115 -7.07 6.00 8.71
N ALA A 116 -5.96 5.72 9.39
CA ALA A 116 -5.37 6.63 10.37
C ALA A 116 -5.01 7.99 9.74
N PHE A 117 -4.55 8.00 8.48
CA PHE A 117 -4.30 9.24 7.76
C PHE A 117 -5.59 10.03 7.49
N ALA A 118 -6.66 9.37 7.04
CA ALA A 118 -7.95 10.01 6.81
C ALA A 118 -8.56 10.56 8.12
N GLU A 119 -8.50 9.80 9.22
CA GLU A 119 -9.01 10.19 10.54
C GLU A 119 -8.26 11.40 11.12
N LYS A 120 -6.93 11.43 10.96
CA LYS A 120 -6.10 12.58 11.37
C LYS A 120 -6.52 13.87 10.67
N HIS A 121 -6.84 13.79 9.38
CA HIS A 121 -7.30 14.95 8.60
C HIS A 121 -8.79 15.22 8.76
N GLY A 122 -9.56 14.31 9.38
CA GLY A 122 -10.99 14.47 9.58
C GLY A 122 -11.83 14.20 8.34
N TRP A 123 -11.34 13.40 7.39
CA TRP A 123 -12.09 13.03 6.19
C TRP A 123 -13.03 11.86 6.44
N ASP A 124 -14.26 11.98 5.95
CA ASP A 124 -15.21 10.87 5.91
C ASP A 124 -14.75 9.84 4.89
N TYR A 125 -14.52 8.60 5.32
CA TYR A 125 -13.96 7.56 4.44
C TYR A 125 -14.85 6.33 4.28
N VAL A 126 -14.80 5.73 3.09
CA VAL A 126 -15.40 4.42 2.79
C VAL A 126 -14.30 3.47 2.32
N VAL A 127 -14.23 2.29 2.91
CA VAL A 127 -13.17 1.32 2.59
C VAL A 127 -13.67 0.25 1.64
N LYS A 128 -13.01 0.13 0.49
CA LYS A 128 -13.20 -0.96 -0.46
C LYS A 128 -12.15 -2.03 -0.21
N LYS A 129 -12.60 -3.21 0.22
CA LYS A 129 -11.73 -4.36 0.47
C LYS A 129 -11.00 -4.78 -0.81
N ARG A 130 -9.75 -5.18 -0.66
CA ARG A 130 -8.94 -5.71 -1.76
C ARG A 130 -9.50 -7.05 -2.25
N HIS A 131 -9.81 -7.15 -3.54
CA HIS A 131 -10.16 -8.41 -4.18
C HIS A 131 -8.90 -9.15 -4.64
N THR A 132 -8.55 -10.23 -3.93
CA THR A 132 -7.43 -11.10 -4.30
C THR A 132 -7.96 -12.29 -5.10
N PRO A 133 -7.38 -12.59 -6.29
CA PRO A 133 -7.79 -13.76 -7.05
C PRO A 133 -7.40 -15.04 -6.30
N LEU A 134 -8.29 -16.02 -6.29
CA LEU A 134 -8.02 -17.33 -5.72
C LEU A 134 -7.07 -18.11 -6.63
N LEU A 135 -5.98 -18.63 -6.06
CA LEU A 135 -5.05 -19.49 -6.77
C LEU A 135 -5.67 -20.88 -6.95
N LYS A 136 -6.18 -21.15 -8.15
CA LYS A 136 -6.72 -22.46 -8.52
C LYS A 136 -5.58 -23.39 -8.89
N VAL A 137 -5.63 -24.63 -8.38
CA VAL A 137 -4.74 -25.71 -8.85
C VAL A 137 -5.05 -25.97 -10.32
N LYS A 138 -4.03 -25.94 -11.16
CA LYS A 138 -4.12 -26.22 -12.59
C LYS A 138 -3.02 -27.21 -12.95
N ALA A 139 -3.39 -28.41 -13.38
CA ALA A 139 -2.44 -29.40 -13.88
C ALA A 139 -2.56 -29.50 -15.40
N TYR A 140 -1.42 -29.53 -16.12
CA TYR A 140 -1.44 -29.69 -17.57
C TYR A 140 -2.02 -31.05 -18.02
N ALA A 141 -1.90 -32.07 -17.16
CA ALA A 141 -2.47 -33.40 -17.38
C ALA A 141 -4.00 -33.38 -17.52
N ASP A 142 -4.68 -32.41 -16.89
CA ASP A 142 -6.14 -32.28 -16.97
C ASP A 142 -6.63 -32.02 -18.41
N ASN A 143 -5.76 -31.46 -19.26
CA ASN A 143 -6.07 -31.25 -20.68
C ASN A 143 -6.30 -32.55 -21.45
N PHE A 144 -5.69 -33.67 -21.02
CA PHE A 144 -5.74 -34.97 -21.69
C PHE A 144 -6.55 -36.01 -20.91
N LYS A 145 -7.32 -35.60 -19.90
CA LYS A 145 -8.15 -36.52 -19.13
C LYS A 145 -9.21 -37.15 -20.03
N TRP A 146 -9.33 -38.48 -19.96
CA TRP A 146 -10.37 -39.23 -20.67
C TRP A 146 -11.76 -38.71 -20.27
N LYS A 147 -12.55 -38.27 -21.27
CA LYS A 147 -13.86 -37.60 -21.07
C LYS A 147 -15.03 -38.58 -20.99
N GLY A 148 -14.78 -39.89 -21.05
CA GLY A 148 -15.81 -40.90 -21.16
C GLY A 148 -16.28 -41.13 -22.61
N PRO A 149 -17.11 -42.16 -22.83
CA PRO A 149 -17.79 -42.35 -24.11
C PRO A 149 -18.74 -41.17 -24.40
N PRO A 150 -19.02 -40.85 -25.67
CA PRO A 150 -19.96 -39.80 -26.02
C PRO A 150 -21.37 -40.14 -25.51
N GLU A 151 -21.96 -39.23 -24.75
CA GLU A 151 -23.37 -39.30 -24.33
C GLU A 151 -24.26 -39.30 -25.60
N ALA A 152 -25.07 -40.34 -25.78
CA ALA A 152 -26.05 -40.42 -26.85
C ALA A 152 -27.11 -39.35 -26.60
N LYS A 153 -27.00 -38.20 -27.27
CA LYS A 153 -28.02 -37.16 -27.22
C LYS A 153 -29.29 -37.71 -27.89
N GLU A 154 -30.31 -38.00 -27.10
CA GLU A 154 -31.67 -38.22 -27.60
C GLU A 154 -32.11 -36.96 -28.37
N ALA A 155 -32.61 -37.19 -29.59
CA ALA A 155 -33.03 -36.17 -30.55
C ALA A 155 -34.46 -35.71 -30.27
#